data_AF-A0A7X4AL24-F1
#
_entry.id   AF-A0A7X4AL24-F1
#
_cell.length_a   1.000
_cell.length_b   1.000
_cell.length_c   1.000
_cell.angle_alpha   90.00
_cell.angle_beta   90.00
_cell.angle_gamma   90.00
#
_symmetry.space_group_name_H-M   'P 1'
#
loop_
_entity.id
_entity.type
_entity.pdbx_description
1 polymer ?
#
loop_
_entity_poly.entity_id
_entity_poly.type
_entity_poly.pdbx_seq_one_letter_code
_entity_poly.pdbx_strand_id
1 'polypeptide(L)'
;MKRPERQSRRGLMGAGAWLLLGSACGEAGRVASSPQDNETGEPTLRLEPKQNDQRIVMLHSRLFECSWTFRVPEATQSREGMLAVSFWPAVRWTVEADGSIRCEWESTKEGAAKATAKDRFGFTYLAGVRQKVAITPTDYGALLELTVSNGRTSSLHGVSVNPCLGYPTCPSFRTDDRSTTFVLVDGKMTPTAGTDRGDGDPIRTYYRVLDRHVLWNIPTSYWGNGSRTVLSSGAVCRVSRDRKAVIGAAWKQADNVMENCDQHQCIHSVGTIGDISPGQARTLTGAVIHVRGDEKTFFERVRQLGLS
;
A
#
# COMPACT_ATOMS: atom_id res chain seq x y z
N MET A 1 -13.53 3.87 52.07
CA MET A 1 -13.19 4.71 50.90
C MET A 1 -13.71 4.04 49.64
N LYS A 2 -14.81 4.57 49.07
CA LYS A 2 -15.42 4.04 47.84
C LYS A 2 -14.68 4.64 46.63
N ARG A 3 -14.25 3.80 45.68
CA ARG A 3 -13.70 4.23 44.39
C ARG A 3 -14.83 4.81 43.52
N PRO A 4 -14.61 5.90 42.77
CA PRO A 4 -15.64 6.45 41.91
C PRO A 4 -15.79 5.63 40.63
N GLU A 5 -17.04 5.38 40.25
CA GLU A 5 -17.44 4.78 38.98
C GLU A 5 -17.03 5.68 37.81
N ARG A 6 -16.29 5.11 36.85
CA ARG A 6 -16.07 5.76 35.55
C ARG A 6 -17.30 5.55 34.67
N GLN A 7 -18.07 6.60 34.48
CA GLN A 7 -19.10 6.69 33.45
C GLN A 7 -18.46 6.51 32.05
N SER A 8 -18.85 5.46 31.35
CA SER A 8 -18.51 5.24 29.95
C SER A 8 -19.25 6.24 29.08
N ARG A 9 -18.55 7.27 28.58
CA ARG A 9 -19.05 8.09 27.47
C ARG A 9 -19.00 7.25 26.19
N ARG A 10 -20.13 6.60 25.86
CA ARG A 10 -20.43 6.19 24.48
C ARG A 10 -20.65 7.46 23.65
N GLY A 11 -19.56 7.99 23.09
CA GLY A 11 -19.64 8.95 22.01
C GLY A 11 -19.98 8.20 20.73
N LEU A 12 -21.17 8.46 20.18
CA LEU A 12 -21.53 8.12 18.82
C LEU A 12 -20.43 8.63 17.87
N MET A 13 -19.60 7.73 17.34
CA MET A 13 -18.83 8.02 16.14
C MET A 13 -19.83 8.07 14.99
N GLY A 14 -20.18 9.30 14.59
CA GLY A 14 -20.91 9.53 13.36
C GLY A 14 -20.16 8.88 12.20
N ALA A 15 -20.88 8.00 11.49
CA ALA A 15 -20.50 7.53 10.18
C ALA A 15 -20.16 8.76 9.33
N GLY A 16 -18.87 8.94 9.03
CA GLY A 16 -18.44 9.88 8.02
C GLY A 16 -19.02 9.40 6.69
N ALA A 17 -20.05 10.09 6.24
CA ALA A 17 -20.68 9.88 4.95
C ALA A 17 -19.62 9.92 3.85
N TRP A 18 -19.30 8.75 3.30
CA TRP A 18 -18.71 8.65 1.98
C TRP A 18 -19.78 9.08 0.99
N LEU A 19 -19.77 10.37 0.62
CA LEU A 19 -20.55 10.84 -0.51
C LEU A 19 -20.05 10.10 -1.76
N LEU A 20 -20.88 9.18 -2.24
CA LEU A 20 -20.92 8.76 -3.63
C LEU A 20 -21.26 10.00 -4.48
N LEU A 21 -20.23 10.75 -4.87
CA LEU A 21 -20.37 11.70 -5.96
C LEU A 21 -20.39 10.90 -7.26
N GLY A 22 -21.56 10.93 -7.90
CA GLY A 22 -21.78 10.31 -9.21
C GLY A 22 -20.75 10.82 -10.22
N SER A 23 -20.11 9.87 -10.90
CA SER A 23 -19.26 10.15 -12.04
C SER A 23 -20.10 10.78 -13.14
N ALA A 24 -19.77 12.03 -13.49
CA ALA A 24 -20.04 12.52 -14.82
C ALA A 24 -19.22 11.68 -15.81
N CYS A 25 -19.89 11.08 -16.80
CA CYS A 25 -19.23 10.47 -17.94
C CYS A 25 -18.37 11.51 -18.65
N GLY A 26 -17.05 11.34 -18.59
CA GLY A 26 -16.07 12.13 -19.34
C GLY A 26 -14.90 11.23 -19.70
N GLU A 27 -14.79 10.94 -21.00
CA GLU A 27 -13.72 10.26 -21.73
C GLU A 27 -13.22 8.90 -21.18
N ALA A 28 -13.42 7.84 -21.99
CA ALA A 28 -12.86 6.52 -21.73
C ALA A 28 -11.33 6.62 -21.59
N GLY A 29 -10.85 6.54 -20.34
CA GLY A 29 -9.42 6.53 -20.04
C GLY A 29 -8.74 5.38 -20.76
N ARG A 30 -7.57 5.66 -21.37
CA ARG A 30 -6.74 4.62 -21.95
C ARG A 30 -6.42 3.56 -20.89
N VAL A 31 -6.53 2.31 -21.29
CA VAL A 31 -6.37 1.14 -20.44
C VAL A 31 -5.00 0.53 -20.68
N ALA A 32 -4.30 0.18 -19.60
CA ALA A 32 -3.02 -0.50 -19.65
C ALA A 32 -3.19 -2.02 -19.44
N SER A 33 -2.37 -2.84 -20.10
CA SER A 33 -2.51 -4.30 -20.09
C SER A 33 -1.16 -5.02 -20.13
N SER A 34 -1.08 -6.17 -19.47
CA SER A 34 0.06 -7.11 -19.59
C SER A 34 0.21 -7.67 -21.02
N PRO A 35 1.37 -8.21 -21.39
CA PRO A 35 1.51 -9.07 -22.57
C PRO A 35 0.46 -10.19 -22.57
N GLN A 36 -0.01 -10.58 -23.75
CA GLN A 36 -1.07 -11.58 -23.93
C GLN A 36 -0.58 -12.96 -23.47
N ASP A 37 -1.32 -13.64 -22.57
CA ASP A 37 -0.88 -14.92 -21.98
C ASP A 37 -1.98 -16.00 -21.96
N ASN A 38 -3.00 -15.89 -22.82
CA ASN A 38 -3.99 -16.95 -22.96
C ASN A 38 -4.36 -17.19 -24.42
N GLU A 39 -4.97 -18.36 -24.66
CA GLU A 39 -5.49 -18.79 -25.97
C GLU A 39 -6.47 -17.77 -26.59
N THR A 40 -6.99 -16.82 -25.78
CA THR A 40 -7.91 -15.76 -26.21
C THR A 40 -7.21 -14.44 -26.55
N GLY A 41 -5.90 -14.30 -26.35
CA GLY A 41 -5.14 -13.08 -26.65
C GLY A 41 -5.43 -11.89 -25.72
N GLU A 42 -5.92 -12.12 -24.51
CA GLU A 42 -6.30 -11.06 -23.57
C GLU A 42 -5.41 -11.03 -22.32
N PRO A 43 -5.07 -9.84 -21.79
CA PRO A 43 -4.15 -9.68 -20.67
C PRO A 43 -4.71 -10.21 -19.35
N THR A 44 -3.89 -10.96 -18.60
CA THR A 44 -4.25 -11.53 -17.28
C THR A 44 -4.50 -10.44 -16.24
N LEU A 45 -3.73 -9.35 -16.31
CA LEU A 45 -3.88 -8.16 -15.49
C LEU A 45 -4.05 -6.92 -16.37
N ARG A 46 -5.10 -6.15 -16.09
CA ARG A 46 -5.35 -4.82 -16.64
C ARG A 46 -5.17 -3.77 -15.54
N LEU A 47 -4.46 -2.70 -15.86
CA LEU A 47 -4.27 -1.53 -15.00
C LEU A 47 -5.15 -0.39 -15.50
N GLU A 48 -5.96 0.18 -14.61
CA GLU A 48 -6.79 1.33 -14.90
C GLU A 48 -6.53 2.43 -13.86
N PRO A 49 -5.71 3.44 -14.21
CA PRO A 49 -5.51 4.60 -13.36
C PRO A 49 -6.82 5.39 -13.27
N LYS A 50 -7.27 5.70 -12.06
CA LYS A 50 -8.41 6.60 -11.92
C LYS A 50 -8.00 8.02 -12.29
N GLN A 51 -8.65 8.56 -13.31
CA GLN A 51 -8.43 9.95 -13.71
C GLN A 51 -8.82 10.89 -12.56
N ASN A 52 -7.94 11.85 -12.26
CA ASN A 52 -8.13 12.85 -11.21
C ASN A 52 -8.24 12.29 -9.78
N ASP A 53 -7.89 11.02 -9.53
CA ASP A 53 -8.00 10.38 -8.21
C ASP A 53 -6.65 9.83 -7.69
N GLN A 54 -6.19 10.41 -6.59
CA GLN A 54 -5.46 9.84 -5.43
C GLN A 54 -4.40 8.73 -5.60
N ARG A 55 -3.69 8.64 -6.73
CA ARG A 55 -2.67 7.60 -6.96
C ARG A 55 -3.27 6.19 -6.90
N ILE A 56 -4.56 6.08 -7.24
CA ILE A 56 -5.29 4.82 -7.31
C ILE A 56 -5.14 4.22 -8.70
N VAL A 57 -4.76 2.95 -8.72
CA VAL A 57 -4.78 2.09 -9.88
C VAL A 57 -5.69 0.91 -9.58
N MET A 58 -6.66 0.69 -10.45
CA MET A 58 -7.48 -0.52 -10.39
C MET A 58 -6.73 -1.66 -11.09
N LEU A 59 -6.56 -2.77 -10.38
CA LEU A 59 -5.95 -4.00 -10.89
C LEU A 59 -7.08 -4.97 -11.21
N HIS A 60 -7.40 -5.11 -12.49
CA HIS A 60 -8.44 -6.02 -12.95
C HIS A 60 -7.81 -7.36 -13.32
N SER A 61 -8.09 -8.36 -12.49
CA SER A 61 -7.71 -9.74 -12.69
C SER A 61 -8.83 -10.50 -13.39
N ARG A 62 -8.56 -10.98 -14.60
CA ARG A 62 -9.44 -11.96 -15.27
C ARG A 62 -9.34 -13.34 -14.65
N LEU A 63 -8.16 -13.66 -14.13
CA LEU A 63 -7.84 -14.98 -13.56
C LEU A 63 -8.83 -15.39 -12.47
N PHE A 64 -9.35 -14.42 -11.71
CA PHE A 64 -10.25 -14.60 -10.57
C PHE A 64 -11.49 -13.71 -10.62
N GLU A 65 -11.76 -13.05 -11.76
CA GLU A 65 -12.87 -12.12 -11.93
C GLU A 65 -12.94 -11.08 -10.79
N CYS A 66 -11.77 -10.53 -10.43
CA CYS A 66 -11.61 -9.67 -9.27
C CYS A 66 -10.92 -8.38 -9.63
N SER A 67 -11.34 -7.28 -9.01
CA SER A 67 -10.65 -6.00 -9.10
C SER A 67 -10.12 -5.59 -7.75
N TRP A 68 -8.93 -5.01 -7.73
CA TRP A 68 -8.30 -4.48 -6.52
C TRP A 68 -8.00 -3.00 -6.69
N THR A 69 -8.12 -2.26 -5.60
CA THR A 69 -7.60 -0.90 -5.52
C THR A 69 -6.17 -0.97 -5.02
N PHE A 70 -5.24 -0.41 -5.79
CA PHE A 70 -3.86 -0.23 -5.37
C PHE A 70 -3.52 1.26 -5.31
N ARG A 71 -3.01 1.69 -4.16
CA ARG A 71 -2.56 3.06 -3.93
C ARG A 71 -1.06 3.07 -3.77
N VAL A 72 -0.34 3.71 -4.68
CA VAL A 72 1.12 3.73 -4.67
C VAL A 72 1.67 5.12 -4.97
N PRO A 73 2.33 5.76 -3.99
CA PRO A 73 2.22 5.49 -2.55
C PRO A 73 0.82 5.82 -2.03
N GLU A 74 0.33 5.13 -1.01
CA GLU A 74 -0.74 5.65 -0.16
C GLU A 74 -0.20 6.78 0.71
N ALA A 75 0.97 6.60 1.32
CA ALA A 75 1.69 7.65 2.01
C ALA A 75 3.21 7.54 1.80
N THR A 76 3.89 8.67 1.81
CA THR A 76 5.35 8.74 1.80
C THR A 76 5.76 9.68 2.93
N GLN A 77 6.75 9.29 3.73
CA GLN A 77 7.11 10.03 4.94
C GLN A 77 8.60 9.94 5.25
N SER A 78 9.04 10.84 6.11
CA SER A 78 10.41 10.94 6.64
C SER A 78 10.34 11.37 8.12
N ARG A 79 11.48 11.42 8.80
CA ARG A 79 11.57 11.99 10.15
C ARG A 79 11.16 13.47 10.18
N GLU A 80 11.42 14.21 9.11
CA GLU A 80 11.12 15.63 9.00
C GLU A 80 9.61 15.90 8.78
N GLY A 81 8.85 14.90 8.37
CA GLY A 81 7.42 15.03 8.10
C GLY A 81 6.92 14.20 6.91
N MET A 82 5.68 14.46 6.52
CA MET A 82 4.99 13.79 5.42
C MET A 82 5.37 14.40 4.07
N LEU A 83 5.56 13.54 3.08
CA LEU A 83 5.88 13.90 1.71
C LEU A 83 4.62 13.84 0.83
N ALA A 84 3.76 12.85 1.06
CA ALA A 84 2.45 12.67 0.41
C ALA A 84 1.53 11.72 1.23
N VAL A 85 0.21 11.81 1.04
CA VAL A 85 -0.83 10.91 1.62
C VAL A 85 -1.99 10.70 0.64
N SER A 86 -2.90 9.75 0.92
CA SER A 86 -3.98 9.26 0.02
C SER A 86 -4.56 10.35 -0.86
N PHE A 87 -4.99 11.44 -0.23
CA PHE A 87 -5.76 12.51 -0.83
C PHE A 87 -4.93 13.68 -1.37
N TRP A 88 -3.59 13.63 -1.26
CA TRP A 88 -2.75 14.74 -1.68
C TRP A 88 -1.29 14.36 -2.06
N PRO A 89 -0.76 14.91 -3.16
CA PRO A 89 -1.45 15.70 -4.19
C PRO A 89 -2.24 14.81 -5.16
N ALA A 90 -3.17 15.40 -5.91
CA ALA A 90 -3.72 14.74 -7.09
C ALA A 90 -2.61 14.57 -8.14
N VAL A 91 -2.58 13.42 -8.81
CA VAL A 91 -1.57 13.10 -9.82
C VAL A 91 -2.22 12.86 -11.18
N ARG A 92 -1.47 13.14 -12.24
CA ARG A 92 -1.84 12.76 -13.60
C ARG A 92 -1.05 11.52 -14.00
N TRP A 93 -1.77 10.44 -14.27
CA TRP A 93 -1.18 9.23 -14.83
C TRP A 93 -1.01 9.37 -16.34
N THR A 94 0.11 8.84 -16.83
CA THR A 94 0.36 8.61 -18.26
C THR A 94 0.39 7.11 -18.49
N VAL A 95 -0.31 6.68 -19.54
CA VAL A 95 -0.34 5.28 -20.00
C VAL A 95 0.56 5.20 -21.22
N GLU A 96 1.58 4.35 -21.15
CA GLU A 96 2.55 4.14 -22.21
C GLU A 96 2.07 3.09 -23.21
N ALA A 97 2.77 3.00 -24.35
CA ALA A 97 2.41 2.06 -25.43
C ALA A 97 2.57 0.59 -25.02
N ASP A 98 3.44 0.28 -24.07
CA ASP A 98 3.69 -1.06 -23.55
C ASP A 98 2.72 -1.46 -22.41
N GLY A 99 1.72 -0.62 -22.11
CA GLY A 99 0.79 -0.83 -21.01
C GLY A 99 1.38 -0.50 -19.63
N SER A 100 2.61 0.01 -19.54
CA SER A 100 3.08 0.61 -18.29
C SER A 100 2.33 1.91 -17.99
N ILE A 101 2.22 2.24 -16.71
CA ILE A 101 1.65 3.50 -16.25
C ILE A 101 2.63 4.23 -15.35
N ARG A 102 2.72 5.54 -15.51
CA ARG A 102 3.61 6.38 -14.72
C ARG A 102 2.95 7.68 -14.28
N CYS A 103 3.38 8.19 -13.14
CA CYS A 103 3.07 9.55 -12.72
C CYS A 103 4.29 10.19 -12.05
N GLU A 104 4.34 11.52 -12.08
CA GLU A 104 5.37 12.32 -11.43
C GLU A 104 4.71 13.56 -10.83
N TRP A 105 5.13 13.92 -9.63
CA TRP A 105 4.69 15.15 -8.97
C TRP A 105 5.76 15.70 -8.04
N GLU A 106 5.62 16.99 -7.71
CA GLU A 106 6.48 17.67 -6.76
C GLU A 106 5.62 18.44 -5.75
N SER A 107 5.94 18.26 -4.46
CA SER A 107 5.23 18.94 -3.38
C SER A 107 5.58 20.44 -3.36
N THR A 108 4.60 21.31 -3.61
CA THR A 108 4.80 22.77 -3.58
C THR A 108 4.64 23.34 -2.16
N LYS A 109 5.19 24.54 -1.90
CA LYS A 109 5.03 25.22 -0.60
C LYS A 109 3.55 25.46 -0.25
N GLU A 110 2.79 25.98 -1.19
CA GLU A 110 1.36 26.22 -1.01
C GLU A 110 0.58 24.92 -0.76
N GLY A 111 0.88 23.87 -1.54
CA GLY A 111 0.23 22.59 -1.41
C GLY A 111 0.53 21.91 -0.07
N ALA A 112 1.79 21.93 0.37
CA ALA A 112 2.21 21.41 1.67
C ALA A 112 1.56 22.17 2.85
N ALA A 113 1.46 23.50 2.77
CA ALA A 113 0.77 24.31 3.77
C ALA A 113 -0.73 23.96 3.85
N LYS A 114 -1.39 23.82 2.70
CA LYS A 114 -2.80 23.41 2.62
C LYS A 114 -3.03 22.00 3.17
N ALA A 115 -2.14 21.06 2.88
CA ALA A 115 -2.22 19.70 3.39
C ALA A 115 -2.06 19.67 4.92
N THR A 116 -1.04 20.36 5.44
CA THR A 116 -0.80 20.49 6.89
C THR A 116 -2.01 21.07 7.62
N ALA A 117 -2.61 22.15 7.10
CA ALA A 117 -3.78 22.79 7.72
C ALA A 117 -5.05 21.92 7.71
N LYS A 118 -5.13 20.91 6.83
CA LYS A 118 -6.29 20.01 6.70
C LYS A 118 -6.07 18.63 7.35
N ASP A 119 -4.85 18.35 7.79
CA ASP A 119 -4.49 17.04 8.31
C ASP A 119 -5.13 16.78 9.68
N ARG A 120 -5.82 15.65 9.80
CA ARG A 120 -6.54 15.28 11.03
C ARG A 120 -5.67 14.51 12.03
N PHE A 121 -4.48 14.09 11.62
CA PHE A 121 -3.53 13.34 12.44
C PHE A 121 -2.38 14.22 12.96
N GLY A 122 -2.38 15.51 12.61
CA GLY A 122 -1.39 16.49 13.06
C GLY A 122 -0.07 16.42 12.29
N PHE A 123 -0.06 15.82 11.10
CA PHE A 123 1.17 15.69 10.32
C PHE A 123 1.58 17.02 9.65
N THR A 124 2.89 17.27 9.64
CA THR A 124 3.49 18.37 8.87
C THR A 124 3.92 17.88 7.49
N TYR A 125 3.48 18.57 6.44
CA TYR A 125 3.82 18.23 5.05
C TYR A 125 4.99 19.07 4.54
N LEU A 126 5.85 18.43 3.76
CA LEU A 126 7.08 19.02 3.26
C LEU A 126 6.96 19.39 1.78
N ALA A 127 7.50 20.55 1.42
CA ALA A 127 7.64 21.01 0.04
C ALA A 127 9.04 20.71 -0.52
N GLY A 128 9.19 20.81 -1.84
CA GLY A 128 10.46 20.61 -2.55
C GLY A 128 10.89 19.14 -2.63
N VAL A 129 9.93 18.21 -2.58
CA VAL A 129 10.18 16.78 -2.74
C VAL A 129 9.41 16.28 -3.94
N ARG A 130 10.14 15.66 -4.86
CA ARG A 130 9.60 15.10 -6.09
C ARG A 130 9.49 13.59 -5.97
N GLN A 131 8.41 13.05 -6.49
CA GLN A 131 8.15 11.62 -6.48
C GLN A 131 7.74 11.17 -7.89
N LYS A 132 8.30 10.05 -8.33
CA LYS A 132 7.98 9.41 -9.60
C LYS A 132 7.62 7.96 -9.33
N VAL A 133 6.50 7.52 -9.88
CA VAL A 133 6.01 6.14 -9.79
C VAL A 133 5.90 5.57 -11.19
N ALA A 134 6.37 4.34 -11.37
CA ALA A 134 6.12 3.52 -12.54
C ALA A 134 5.56 2.16 -12.13
N ILE A 135 4.57 1.68 -12.87
CA ILE A 135 3.95 0.37 -12.69
C ILE A 135 3.95 -0.31 -14.05
N THR A 136 4.65 -1.44 -14.14
CA THR A 136 4.79 -2.19 -15.38
C THR A 136 4.06 -3.52 -15.24
N PRO A 137 2.99 -3.77 -16.02
CA PRO A 137 2.27 -5.03 -15.94
C PRO A 137 3.15 -6.19 -16.44
N THR A 138 2.92 -7.37 -15.89
CA THR A 138 3.65 -8.62 -16.18
C THR A 138 2.68 -9.79 -16.21
N ASP A 139 3.15 -10.97 -16.60
CA ASP A 139 2.43 -12.24 -16.58
C ASP A 139 1.95 -12.65 -15.18
N TYR A 140 2.70 -12.27 -14.14
CA TYR A 140 2.42 -12.62 -12.74
C TYR A 140 1.89 -11.47 -11.88
N GLY A 141 1.55 -10.32 -12.47
CA GLY A 141 1.12 -9.14 -11.71
C GLY A 141 1.70 -7.84 -12.27
N ALA A 142 2.34 -7.03 -11.43
CA ALA A 142 2.99 -5.80 -11.84
C ALA A 142 4.29 -5.52 -11.07
N LEU A 143 5.30 -5.03 -11.79
CA LEU A 143 6.52 -4.48 -11.21
C LEU A 143 6.31 -3.02 -10.82
N LEU A 144 6.95 -2.61 -9.73
CA LEU A 144 6.82 -1.29 -9.14
C LEU A 144 8.18 -0.61 -9.06
N GLU A 145 8.25 0.65 -9.46
CA GLU A 145 9.36 1.54 -9.18
C GLU A 145 8.84 2.83 -8.57
N LEU A 146 9.45 3.24 -7.46
CA LEU A 146 9.18 4.53 -6.84
C LEU A 146 10.49 5.26 -6.58
N THR A 147 10.64 6.44 -7.18
CA THR A 147 11.78 7.32 -6.98
C THR A 147 11.37 8.54 -6.16
N VAL A 148 12.12 8.85 -5.11
CA VAL A 148 11.99 10.09 -4.34
C VAL A 148 13.24 10.93 -4.55
N SER A 149 13.05 12.18 -4.95
CA SER A 149 14.11 13.17 -5.12
C SER A 149 13.95 14.30 -4.12
N ASN A 150 15.03 14.61 -3.40
CA ASN A 150 15.06 15.68 -2.41
C ASN A 150 15.54 16.99 -3.03
N GLY A 151 14.62 17.86 -3.43
CA GLY A 151 14.90 19.22 -3.91
C GLY A 151 15.08 20.24 -2.79
N ARG A 152 15.07 19.83 -1.52
CA ARG A 152 15.26 20.72 -0.37
C ARG A 152 16.76 20.97 -0.13
N THR A 153 17.05 21.99 0.67
CA THR A 153 18.41 22.30 1.14
C THR A 153 18.84 21.48 2.36
N SER A 154 17.93 20.67 2.94
CA SER A 154 18.19 19.80 4.08
C SER A 154 17.97 18.33 3.72
N SER A 155 18.69 17.42 4.38
CA SER A 155 18.47 15.98 4.24
C SER A 155 17.06 15.56 4.67
N LEU A 156 16.56 14.49 4.06
CA LEU A 156 15.42 13.72 4.53
C LEU A 156 15.95 12.45 5.18
N HIS A 157 15.53 12.14 6.40
CA HIS A 157 15.99 10.94 7.11
C HIS A 157 14.90 9.86 7.16
N GLY A 158 15.31 8.60 6.95
CA GLY A 158 14.45 7.43 7.04
C GLY A 158 13.21 7.53 6.16
N VAL A 159 13.39 7.87 4.88
CA VAL A 159 12.28 7.99 3.93
C VAL A 159 11.65 6.61 3.73
N SER A 160 10.33 6.54 3.89
CA SER A 160 9.54 5.30 3.78
C SER A 160 8.27 5.54 2.98
N VAL A 161 7.76 4.45 2.40
CA VAL A 161 6.66 4.41 1.45
C VAL A 161 5.65 3.38 1.92
N ASN A 162 4.44 3.82 2.22
CA ASN A 162 3.33 2.95 2.53
C ASN A 162 2.43 2.85 1.29
N PRO A 163 2.42 1.74 0.53
CA PRO A 163 1.38 1.46 -0.44
C PRO A 163 0.17 0.80 0.23
N CYS A 164 -0.99 0.82 -0.42
CA CYS A 164 -2.18 0.11 0.05
C CYS A 164 -2.75 -0.76 -1.07
N LEU A 165 -2.80 -2.08 -0.88
CA LEU A 165 -3.47 -3.01 -1.79
C LEU A 165 -4.72 -3.55 -1.09
N GLY A 166 -5.90 -3.23 -1.59
CA GLY A 166 -7.15 -3.60 -0.92
C GLY A 166 -8.40 -3.43 -1.79
N TYR A 167 -9.54 -3.34 -1.12
CA TYR A 167 -10.89 -3.27 -1.69
C TYR A 167 -11.14 -4.32 -2.80
N PRO A 168 -10.89 -5.62 -2.54
CA PRO A 168 -11.23 -6.64 -3.51
C PRO A 168 -12.73 -6.62 -3.80
N THR A 169 -13.12 -6.66 -5.07
CA THR A 169 -14.53 -6.74 -5.45
C THR A 169 -15.11 -8.15 -5.30
N CYS A 170 -14.26 -9.18 -5.37
CA CYS A 170 -14.66 -10.57 -5.37
C CYS A 170 -14.83 -11.15 -3.95
N PRO A 171 -15.85 -11.98 -3.69
CA PRO A 171 -16.07 -12.61 -2.38
C PRO A 171 -14.94 -13.52 -1.88
N SER A 172 -14.18 -14.12 -2.81
CA SER A 172 -13.10 -15.06 -2.48
C SER A 172 -11.93 -14.42 -1.72
N PHE A 173 -11.78 -13.10 -1.80
CA PHE A 173 -10.76 -12.32 -1.09
C PHE A 173 -11.31 -11.32 -0.08
N ARG A 174 -12.65 -11.12 -0.05
CA ARG A 174 -13.34 -10.32 0.97
C ARG A 174 -13.62 -11.20 2.18
N THR A 175 -12.65 -11.30 3.07
CA THR A 175 -12.78 -12.13 4.28
C THR A 175 -12.07 -11.50 5.46
N ASP A 176 -12.72 -11.56 6.62
CA ASP A 176 -12.12 -11.29 7.93
C ASP A 176 -11.28 -12.48 8.45
N ASP A 177 -11.26 -13.61 7.71
CA ASP A 177 -10.45 -14.78 8.02
C ASP A 177 -8.97 -14.52 7.75
N ARG A 178 -8.25 -14.21 8.82
CA ARG A 178 -6.80 -13.97 8.83
C ARG A 178 -5.97 -15.23 8.59
N SER A 179 -6.58 -16.42 8.58
CA SER A 179 -5.87 -17.65 8.19
C SER A 179 -5.54 -17.71 6.69
N THR A 180 -6.02 -16.71 5.93
CA THR A 180 -5.76 -16.54 4.50
C THR A 180 -4.69 -15.49 4.19
N THR A 181 -4.23 -14.71 5.18
CA THR A 181 -3.16 -13.70 4.98
C THR A 181 -1.87 -14.21 5.59
N PHE A 182 -0.78 -14.17 4.84
CA PHE A 182 0.50 -14.79 5.20
C PHE A 182 1.65 -13.80 5.17
N VAL A 183 2.57 -14.00 6.12
CA VAL A 183 3.84 -13.28 6.28
C VAL A 183 4.96 -14.30 6.58
N LEU A 184 6.23 -13.88 6.56
CA LEU A 184 7.34 -14.74 6.97
C LEU A 184 7.83 -14.42 8.38
N VAL A 185 7.74 -15.38 9.29
CA VAL A 185 8.29 -15.33 10.66
C VAL A 185 9.38 -16.39 10.75
N ASP A 186 10.61 -16.00 11.09
CA ASP A 186 11.78 -16.90 11.12
C ASP A 186 11.94 -17.72 9.84
N GLY A 187 11.73 -17.09 8.68
CA GLY A 187 11.78 -17.73 7.36
C GLY A 187 10.61 -18.66 7.03
N LYS A 188 9.61 -18.79 7.92
CA LYS A 188 8.46 -19.67 7.73
C LYS A 188 7.20 -18.88 7.39
N MET A 189 6.50 -19.34 6.36
CA MET A 189 5.16 -18.85 6.00
C MET A 189 4.22 -19.09 7.17
N THR A 190 3.71 -17.99 7.72
CA THR A 190 2.90 -17.97 8.94
C THR A 190 1.62 -17.18 8.66
N PRO A 191 0.42 -17.75 8.91
CA PRO A 191 -0.82 -17.01 8.78
C PRO A 191 -0.92 -15.95 9.88
N THR A 192 -1.47 -14.78 9.56
CA THR A 192 -1.58 -13.65 10.50
C THR A 192 -2.62 -13.89 11.61
N ALA A 193 -3.48 -14.89 11.45
CA ALA A 193 -4.33 -15.40 12.54
C ALA A 193 -3.51 -15.94 13.73
N GLY A 194 -2.29 -16.43 13.49
CA GLY A 194 -1.42 -17.04 14.50
C GLY A 194 -0.39 -16.09 15.13
N THR A 195 -0.41 -14.80 14.78
CA THR A 195 0.60 -13.83 15.22
C THR A 195 0.08 -12.90 16.32
N ASP A 196 1.00 -12.30 17.08
CA ASP A 196 0.66 -11.24 18.03
C ASP A 196 0.06 -10.04 17.27
N ARG A 197 -0.94 -9.38 17.85
CA ARG A 197 -1.70 -8.30 17.19
C ARG A 197 -1.34 -6.90 17.72
N GLY A 198 -0.44 -6.82 18.68
CA GLY A 198 -0.27 -5.64 19.52
C GLY A 198 -1.48 -5.44 20.44
N ASP A 199 -1.65 -4.21 20.92
CA ASP A 199 -2.75 -3.78 21.80
C ASP A 199 -3.75 -2.85 21.10
N GLY A 200 -3.66 -2.77 19.77
CA GLY A 200 -4.46 -1.93 18.91
C GLY A 200 -5.89 -2.41 18.66
N ASP A 201 -6.54 -1.74 17.71
CA ASP A 201 -7.79 -2.22 17.13
C ASP A 201 -7.56 -3.65 16.59
N PRO A 202 -8.30 -4.67 17.06
CA PRO A 202 -8.07 -6.04 16.66
C PRO A 202 -8.14 -6.25 15.15
N ILE A 203 -8.83 -5.39 14.39
CA ILE A 203 -8.96 -5.49 12.93
C ILE A 203 -7.75 -4.95 12.16
N ARG A 204 -6.83 -4.23 12.81
CA ARG A 204 -5.64 -3.63 12.20
C ARG A 204 -4.38 -4.00 12.97
N THR A 205 -3.34 -4.39 12.26
CA THR A 205 -2.02 -4.60 12.87
C THR A 205 -0.94 -4.21 11.91
N TYR A 206 0.17 -3.75 12.47
CA TYR A 206 1.43 -3.68 11.75
C TYR A 206 2.50 -4.49 12.46
N TYR A 207 3.39 -5.06 11.66
CA TYR A 207 4.51 -5.89 12.05
C TYR A 207 5.80 -5.22 11.60
N ARG A 208 6.82 -5.30 12.43
CA ARG A 208 8.17 -4.81 12.08
C ARG A 208 8.92 -5.91 11.35
N VAL A 209 9.72 -5.53 10.36
CA VAL A 209 10.70 -6.42 9.72
C VAL A 209 12.00 -6.39 10.53
N LEU A 210 12.63 -7.55 10.68
CA LEU A 210 13.87 -7.74 11.45
C LEU A 210 14.97 -6.79 10.94
N ASP A 211 15.71 -6.20 11.88
CA ASP A 211 16.81 -5.25 11.61
C ASP A 211 16.42 -4.00 10.79
N ARG A 212 15.12 -3.67 10.79
CA ARG A 212 14.59 -2.49 10.11
C ARG A 212 14.05 -1.45 11.07
N HIS A 213 14.04 -0.20 10.62
CA HIS A 213 13.53 0.91 11.40
C HIS A 213 12.00 0.86 11.48
N VAL A 214 11.45 1.43 12.55
CA VAL A 214 10.01 1.60 12.68
C VAL A 214 9.57 2.81 11.87
N LEU A 215 8.44 2.71 11.18
CA LEU A 215 7.81 3.88 10.56
C LEU A 215 7.64 5.01 11.60
N TRP A 216 8.12 6.20 11.26
CA TRP A 216 8.18 7.34 12.17
C TRP A 216 6.80 7.87 12.57
N ASN A 217 5.85 7.91 11.63
CA ASN A 217 4.54 8.54 11.85
C ASN A 217 3.38 7.55 11.65
N ILE A 218 3.41 6.41 12.36
CA ILE A 218 2.21 5.55 12.45
C ILE A 218 1.20 6.21 13.40
N PRO A 219 -0.02 6.53 12.96
CA PRO A 219 -1.06 7.00 13.86
C PRO A 219 -1.51 5.85 14.77
N THR A 220 -0.95 5.77 15.98
CA THR A 220 -1.27 4.74 16.98
C THR A 220 -2.73 4.75 17.40
N SER A 221 -3.41 5.89 17.29
CA SER A 221 -4.86 5.99 17.48
C SER A 221 -5.67 5.20 16.44
N TYR A 222 -5.07 4.87 15.29
CA TYR A 222 -5.70 4.11 14.22
C TYR A 222 -5.15 2.68 14.11
N TRP A 223 -3.83 2.51 14.21
CA TRP A 223 -3.16 1.20 14.06
C TRP A 223 -2.84 0.50 15.38
N GLY A 224 -2.98 1.17 16.52
CA GLY A 224 -2.53 0.67 17.83
C GLY A 224 -1.02 0.67 18.01
N ASN A 225 -0.53 0.00 19.07
CA ASN A 225 0.87 -0.39 19.13
C ASN A 225 1.11 -1.62 18.26
N GLY A 226 2.33 -1.70 17.72
CA GLY A 226 2.71 -2.75 16.77
C GLY A 226 2.73 -4.12 17.40
N SER A 227 2.57 -5.12 16.54
CA SER A 227 2.78 -6.52 16.92
C SER A 227 4.17 -6.72 17.53
N ARG A 228 4.25 -7.61 18.52
CA ARG A 228 5.51 -8.15 19.04
C ARG A 228 6.11 -9.22 18.11
N THR A 229 5.33 -9.74 17.16
CA THR A 229 5.83 -10.62 16.11
C THR A 229 6.71 -9.81 15.17
N VAL A 230 7.96 -10.25 15.01
CA VAL A 230 8.93 -9.69 14.08
C VAL A 230 8.96 -10.54 12.82
N LEU A 231 8.91 -9.89 11.66
CA LEU A 231 8.94 -10.57 10.36
C LEU A 231 10.35 -10.69 9.84
N SER A 232 10.64 -11.79 9.17
CA SER A 232 11.90 -12.02 8.44
C SER A 232 11.90 -11.42 7.03
N SER A 233 10.74 -11.01 6.52
CA SER A 233 10.58 -10.35 5.22
C SER A 233 9.44 -9.33 5.28
N GLY A 234 9.52 -8.29 4.47
CA GLY A 234 8.43 -7.33 4.28
C GLY A 234 7.40 -7.73 3.22
N ALA A 235 7.48 -8.94 2.68
CA ALA A 235 6.49 -9.48 1.76
C ALA A 235 5.24 -9.97 2.50
N VAL A 236 4.07 -9.69 1.94
CA VAL A 236 2.76 -10.09 2.48
C VAL A 236 1.83 -10.50 1.35
N CYS A 237 1.07 -11.57 1.56
CA CYS A 237 0.06 -12.00 0.60
C CYS A 237 -1.24 -12.44 1.26
N ARG A 238 -2.29 -12.47 0.47
CA ARG A 238 -3.57 -13.10 0.78
C ARG A 238 -3.85 -14.19 -0.23
N VAL A 239 -4.29 -15.33 0.25
CA VAL A 239 -4.76 -16.46 -0.54
C VAL A 239 -6.28 -16.40 -0.60
N SER A 240 -6.88 -16.73 -1.74
CA SER A 240 -8.33 -16.81 -1.86
C SER A 240 -8.90 -17.91 -0.94
N ARG A 241 -10.17 -17.75 -0.54
CA ARG A 241 -10.88 -18.74 0.29
C ARG A 241 -10.94 -20.14 -0.33
N ASP A 242 -11.00 -20.22 -1.67
CA ASP A 242 -10.98 -21.49 -2.40
C ASP A 242 -9.57 -22.04 -2.63
N ARG A 243 -8.52 -21.33 -2.15
CA ARG A 243 -7.11 -21.71 -2.22
C ARG A 243 -6.58 -21.89 -3.65
N LYS A 244 -7.17 -21.22 -4.63
CA LYS A 244 -6.76 -21.29 -6.05
C LYS A 244 -5.95 -20.08 -6.51
N ALA A 245 -5.89 -19.04 -5.70
CA ALA A 245 -5.36 -17.74 -6.06
C ALA A 245 -4.56 -17.13 -4.92
N VAL A 246 -3.51 -16.40 -5.26
CA VAL A 246 -2.77 -15.58 -4.30
C VAL A 246 -2.52 -14.20 -4.89
N ILE A 247 -2.65 -13.17 -4.05
CA ILE A 247 -2.24 -11.82 -4.36
C ILE A 247 -1.42 -11.26 -3.20
N GLY A 248 -0.38 -10.50 -3.48
CA GLY A 248 0.41 -9.87 -2.45
C GLY A 248 1.26 -8.74 -2.97
N ALA A 249 1.98 -8.11 -2.05
CA ALA A 249 2.93 -7.05 -2.36
C ALA A 249 4.25 -7.30 -1.63
N ALA A 250 5.34 -6.91 -2.27
CA ALA A 250 6.68 -6.94 -1.70
C ALA A 250 7.52 -5.78 -2.25
N TRP A 251 8.27 -5.11 -1.39
CA TRP A 251 9.37 -4.24 -1.79
C TRP A 251 10.71 -4.90 -1.49
N LYS A 252 11.70 -4.61 -2.32
CA LYS A 252 13.09 -5.06 -2.13
C LYS A 252 13.65 -4.68 -0.76
N GLN A 253 13.22 -3.53 -0.25
CA GLN A 253 13.52 -3.09 1.11
C GLN A 253 12.21 -2.63 1.72
N ALA A 254 11.77 -3.34 2.76
CA ALA A 254 10.56 -3.02 3.49
C ALA A 254 10.83 -3.05 4.99
N ASP A 255 10.31 -2.04 5.67
CA ASP A 255 10.50 -1.86 7.12
C ASP A 255 9.35 -2.51 7.91
N ASN A 256 8.15 -2.52 7.34
CA ASN A 256 6.95 -2.97 8.02
C ASN A 256 6.00 -3.69 7.06
N VAL A 257 5.17 -4.55 7.63
CA VAL A 257 3.96 -5.05 6.97
C VAL A 257 2.77 -4.55 7.76
N MET A 258 1.69 -4.14 7.08
CA MET A 258 0.43 -3.80 7.75
C MET A 258 -0.71 -4.60 7.12
N GLU A 259 -1.68 -4.99 7.92
CA GLU A 259 -2.91 -5.59 7.43
C GLU A 259 -4.13 -5.00 8.14
N ASN A 260 -5.23 -4.94 7.40
CA ASN A 260 -6.52 -4.50 7.88
C ASN A 260 -7.61 -5.45 7.36
N CYS A 261 -8.52 -5.84 8.25
CA CYS A 261 -9.65 -6.71 7.96
C CYS A 261 -11.01 -5.98 8.04
N ASP A 262 -11.02 -4.65 8.04
CA ASP A 262 -12.26 -3.87 7.90
C ASP A 262 -12.77 -3.86 6.44
N GLN A 263 -13.64 -2.92 6.08
CA GLN A 263 -14.13 -2.77 4.70
C GLN A 263 -13.05 -2.60 3.62
N HIS A 264 -11.85 -2.14 3.99
CA HIS A 264 -10.71 -1.95 3.09
C HIS A 264 -10.04 -3.29 2.75
N GLN A 265 -10.05 -4.24 3.68
CA GLN A 265 -9.43 -5.56 3.50
C GLN A 265 -7.99 -5.48 2.95
N CYS A 266 -7.22 -4.47 3.38
CA CYS A 266 -5.97 -4.12 2.72
C CYS A 266 -4.74 -4.77 3.37
N ILE A 267 -3.73 -5.00 2.55
CA ILE A 267 -2.39 -5.40 2.94
C ILE A 267 -1.39 -4.35 2.45
N HIS A 268 -0.33 -4.17 3.22
CA HIS A 268 0.68 -3.16 3.01
C HIS A 268 2.05 -3.83 3.17
N SER A 269 2.86 -3.82 2.11
CA SER A 269 4.31 -3.97 2.23
C SER A 269 4.89 -2.57 2.27
N VAL A 270 5.41 -2.13 3.40
CA VAL A 270 5.86 -0.75 3.59
C VAL A 270 7.33 -0.65 3.26
N GLY A 271 7.62 -0.03 2.12
CA GLY A 271 8.95 0.16 1.58
C GLY A 271 9.81 1.16 2.36
N THR A 272 11.13 0.98 2.31
CA THR A 272 12.10 1.93 2.87
C THR A 272 13.12 2.34 1.82
N ILE A 273 13.41 3.63 1.77
CA ILE A 273 14.39 4.25 0.87
C ILE A 273 15.65 4.68 1.65
N GLY A 274 15.49 4.95 2.94
CA GLY A 274 16.53 5.47 3.82
C GLY A 274 16.73 6.97 3.65
N ASP A 275 17.92 7.45 3.98
CA ASP A 275 18.23 8.88 3.97
C ASP A 275 18.44 9.41 2.54
N ILE A 276 17.98 10.63 2.26
CA ILE A 276 18.15 11.30 0.97
C ILE A 276 18.72 12.70 1.21
N SER A 277 19.98 12.90 0.84
CA SER A 277 20.64 14.21 0.97
C SER A 277 20.06 15.24 -0.02
N PRO A 278 20.28 16.55 0.19
CA PRO A 278 19.92 17.59 -0.78
C PRO A 278 20.41 17.27 -2.20
N GLY A 279 19.53 17.42 -3.18
CA GLY A 279 19.82 17.16 -4.60
C GLY A 279 19.89 15.68 -4.99
N GLN A 280 19.81 14.74 -4.04
CA GLN A 280 19.83 13.31 -4.35
C GLN A 280 18.45 12.77 -4.71
N ALA A 281 18.46 11.68 -5.47
CA ALA A 281 17.31 10.83 -5.73
C ALA A 281 17.65 9.39 -5.39
N ARG A 282 16.65 8.64 -4.88
CA ARG A 282 16.76 7.21 -4.64
C ARG A 282 15.52 6.49 -5.13
N THR A 283 15.72 5.28 -5.62
CA THR A 283 14.67 4.44 -6.20
C THR A 283 14.51 3.17 -5.38
N LEU A 284 13.25 2.84 -5.11
CA LEU A 284 12.84 1.58 -4.51
C LEU A 284 12.07 0.76 -5.54
N THR A 285 12.36 -0.54 -5.59
CA THR A 285 11.74 -1.49 -6.51
C THR A 285 10.93 -2.53 -5.74
N GLY A 286 9.79 -2.92 -6.30
CA GLY A 286 8.89 -3.89 -5.69
C GLY A 286 7.98 -4.55 -6.71
N ALA A 287 7.00 -5.31 -6.23
CA ALA A 287 5.99 -5.94 -7.07
C ALA A 287 4.66 -6.07 -6.34
N VAL A 288 3.58 -6.01 -7.11
CA VAL A 288 2.31 -6.68 -6.78
C VAL A 288 2.32 -8.00 -7.54
N ILE A 289 2.25 -9.11 -6.83
CA ILE A 289 2.22 -10.45 -7.42
C ILE A 289 0.81 -10.98 -7.30
N HIS A 290 0.30 -11.56 -8.38
CA HIS A 290 -1.06 -12.00 -8.55
C HIS A 290 -1.08 -13.21 -9.50
N VAL A 291 -1.18 -14.42 -8.93
CA VAL A 291 -1.01 -15.69 -9.67
C VAL A 291 -1.95 -16.77 -9.17
N ARG A 292 -2.15 -17.83 -9.97
CA ARG A 292 -2.78 -19.07 -9.47
C ARG A 292 -1.84 -19.75 -8.48
N GLY A 293 -2.40 -20.34 -7.43
CA GLY A 293 -1.63 -21.07 -6.42
C GLY A 293 -1.90 -20.60 -5.01
N ASP A 294 -0.91 -20.79 -4.15
CA ASP A 294 -0.97 -20.58 -2.71
C ASP A 294 0.11 -19.61 -2.24
N GLU A 295 0.27 -19.46 -0.92
CA GLU A 295 1.30 -18.61 -0.34
C GLU A 295 2.73 -19.02 -0.77
N LYS A 296 2.99 -20.31 -1.01
CA LYS A 296 4.31 -20.79 -1.44
C LYS A 296 4.66 -20.26 -2.81
N THR A 297 3.72 -20.33 -3.75
CA THR A 297 3.89 -19.78 -5.10
C THR A 297 4.23 -18.28 -5.05
N PHE A 298 3.56 -17.53 -4.17
CA PHE A 298 3.86 -16.11 -3.97
C PHE A 298 5.29 -15.89 -3.45
N PHE A 299 5.69 -16.53 -2.35
CA PHE A 299 7.01 -16.31 -1.76
C PHE A 299 8.15 -16.84 -2.64
N GLU A 300 7.93 -17.89 -3.42
CA GLU A 300 8.88 -18.34 -4.44
C GLU A 300 9.10 -17.26 -5.51
N ARG A 301 8.04 -16.59 -5.96
CA ARG A 301 8.14 -15.48 -6.92
C ARG A 301 8.84 -14.27 -6.32
N VAL A 302 8.54 -13.91 -5.07
CA VAL A 302 9.26 -12.85 -4.33
C VAL A 302 10.76 -13.12 -4.31
N ARG A 303 11.17 -14.36 -4.03
CA ARG A 303 12.58 -14.77 -4.06
C ARG A 303 13.20 -14.70 -5.45
N GLN A 304 12.49 -15.17 -6.48
CA GLN A 304 12.96 -15.11 -7.87
C GLN A 304 13.21 -13.67 -8.34
N LEU A 305 12.41 -12.71 -7.85
CA LEU A 305 12.54 -11.29 -8.14
C LEU A 305 13.58 -10.57 -7.26
N GLY A 306 14.19 -11.25 -6.28
CA GLY A 306 15.15 -10.66 -5.36
C GLY A 306 14.51 -9.60 -4.44
N LEU A 307 13.27 -9.81 -4.02
CA LEU A 307 12.49 -8.89 -3.18
C LEU A 307 12.47 -9.27 -1.68
N SER A 308 13.06 -10.39 -1.29
CA SER A 308 13.16 -10.89 0.10
C SER A 308 14.53 -11.47 0.39
#